data_AF-A0A5N5F9R0-F1
#
_entry.id   AF-A0A5N5F9R0-F1
#
_cell.length_a   1.000
_cell.length_b   1.000
_cell.length_c   1.000
_cell.angle_alpha   90.00
_cell.angle_beta   90.00
_cell.angle_gamma   90.00
#
_symmetry.space_group_name_H-M   'P 1'
#
loop_
_entity.id
_entity.type
_entity.pdbx_description
1 polymer ?
#
loop_
_entity_poly.entity_id
_entity_poly.type
_entity_poly.pdbx_seq_one_letter_code
_entity_poly.pdbx_strand_id
1 'polypeptide(L)'
;MLFVTRGKILTYTASATARVRFLGKGDFYGDELFDWVLINCASLSNFPLSTDTVKGQTEVEVFVLRSQQLKTVVCKFWWLFTKELRRHSSVNTSFSVEQWKPRAAYALQAAWRRHKKKTLMVRRRR
;
A
#
# COMPACT_ATOMS: atom_id res chain seq x y z
N MET A 1 3.78 2.42 16.25
CA MET A 1 4.22 2.87 14.92
C MET A 1 5.71 3.15 14.98
N LEU A 2 6.48 2.69 13.99
CA LEU A 2 7.93 2.80 13.92
C LEU A 2 8.30 3.63 12.69
N PHE A 3 9.22 4.58 12.84
CA PHE A 3 9.77 5.37 11.74
C PHE A 3 11.26 5.08 11.61
N VAL A 4 11.70 4.70 10.41
CA VAL A 4 13.09 4.33 10.16
C VAL A 4 13.90 5.59 9.87
N THR A 5 14.86 5.90 10.74
CA THR A 5 15.77 7.05 10.56
C THR A 5 17.08 6.64 9.91
N ARG A 6 17.53 5.40 10.15
CA ARG A 6 18.76 4.82 9.59
C ARG A 6 18.66 3.29 9.52
N GLY A 7 19.30 2.68 8.52
CA GLY A 7 19.39 1.23 8.36
C GLY A 7 18.32 0.61 7.44
N LYS A 8 18.24 -0.71 7.43
CA LYS A 8 17.28 -1.51 6.65
C LYS A 8 16.55 -2.52 7.53
N ILE A 9 15.24 -2.60 7.33
CA ILE A 9 14.34 -3.51 8.02
C ILE A 9 13.66 -4.43 7.00
N LEU A 10 13.49 -5.69 7.37
CA LEU A 10 12.69 -6.68 6.66
C LEU A 10 11.38 -6.89 7.43
N THR A 11 10.25 -6.83 6.76
CA THR A 11 8.96 -7.20 7.33
C THR A 11 8.38 -8.39 6.59
N TYR A 12 7.82 -9.36 7.31
CA TYR A 12 7.21 -10.54 6.69
C TYR A 12 6.01 -11.07 7.47
N THR A 13 4.99 -11.55 6.75
CA THR A 13 3.78 -12.16 7.34
C THR A 13 3.93 -13.69 7.38
N ALA A 14 3.54 -14.33 8.48
CA ALA A 14 3.54 -15.80 8.63
C ALA A 14 2.26 -16.48 8.11
N SER A 15 1.41 -15.76 7.38
CA SER A 15 0.14 -16.25 6.85
C SER A 15 0.30 -16.98 5.51
N ALA A 16 -0.75 -17.68 5.07
CA ALA A 16 -0.79 -18.44 3.81
C ALA A 16 -0.42 -17.61 2.57
N THR A 17 -0.59 -16.29 2.64
CA THR A 17 -0.05 -15.33 1.66
C THR A 17 1.18 -14.65 2.23
N ALA A 18 2.32 -15.33 2.19
CA ALA A 18 3.60 -14.78 2.60
C ALA A 18 3.88 -13.48 1.82
N ARG A 19 3.92 -12.37 2.55
CA ARG A 19 4.30 -11.06 2.04
C ARG A 19 5.61 -10.66 2.67
N VAL A 20 6.55 -10.20 1.86
CA VAL A 20 7.85 -9.72 2.30
C VAL A 20 8.05 -8.30 1.79
N ARG A 21 8.46 -7.39 2.66
CA ARG A 21 8.77 -6.00 2.30
C ARG A 21 10.09 -5.58 2.94
N PHE A 22 10.80 -4.68 2.26
CA PHE A 22 12.00 -4.04 2.77
C PHE A 22 11.68 -2.58 3.05
N LEU A 23 12.02 -2.11 4.25
CA LEU A 23 11.85 -0.73 4.68
C LEU A 23 13.24 -0.12 4.89
N GLY A 24 13.42 1.10 4.41
CA GLY A 24 14.64 1.90 4.55
C GLY A 24 14.38 3.22 5.24
N LYS A 25 15.39 4.08 5.23
CA LYS A 25 15.31 5.44 5.81
C LYS A 25 14.13 6.22 5.21
N GLY A 26 13.29 6.77 6.08
CA GLY A 26 12.09 7.53 5.71
C GLY A 26 10.80 6.69 5.67
N ASP A 27 10.92 5.37 5.62
CA ASP A 27 9.77 4.47 5.69
C ASP A 27 9.28 4.30 7.13
N PHE A 28 8.05 3.81 7.27
CA PHE A 28 7.43 3.54 8.55
C PHE A 28 6.70 2.19 8.55
N TYR A 29 6.43 1.69 9.75
CA TYR A 29 5.72 0.44 9.97
C TYR A 29 4.68 0.59 11.09
N GLY A 30 3.57 -0.14 10.97
CA GLY A 30 2.45 -0.08 11.90
C GLY A 30 1.40 0.96 11.50
N ASP A 31 1.12 1.07 10.20
CA ASP A 31 0.08 1.92 9.63
C ASP A 31 -1.32 1.50 10.11
N GLU A 32 -1.51 0.23 10.43
CA GLU A 32 -2.73 -0.28 11.05
C GLU A 32 -3.07 0.42 12.38
N LEU A 33 -2.06 0.83 13.15
CA LEU A 33 -2.27 1.58 14.38
C LEU A 33 -2.71 3.01 14.09
N PHE A 34 -2.20 3.63 13.03
CA PHE A 34 -2.57 4.97 12.62
C PHE A 34 -4.03 5.01 12.15
N ASP A 35 -4.41 4.10 11.26
CA ASP A 35 -5.78 3.98 10.76
C ASP A 35 -6.75 3.68 11.90
N TRP A 36 -6.35 2.79 12.82
CA TRP A 36 -7.16 2.48 13.99
C TRP A 36 -7.37 3.68 14.89
N VAL A 37 -6.34 4.49 15.15
CA VAL A 37 -6.47 5.72 15.96
C VAL A 37 -7.39 6.72 15.25
N LEU A 38 -7.26 6.87 13.93
CA LEU A 38 -8.10 7.80 13.16
C LEU A 38 -9.60 7.46 13.28
N ILE A 39 -9.95 6.18 13.27
CA ILE A 39 -11.33 5.70 13.43
C ILE A 39 -11.79 5.76 14.89
N ASN A 40 -10.93 5.35 15.83
CA ASN A 40 -11.28 5.14 17.24
C ASN A 40 -10.76 6.25 18.16
N CYS A 41 -10.60 7.49 17.67
CA CYS A 41 -10.07 8.62 18.43
C CYS A 41 -10.75 8.84 19.80
N ALA A 42 -12.03 8.48 19.93
CA ALA A 42 -12.79 8.64 21.17
C ALA A 42 -12.34 7.69 22.30
N SER A 43 -12.03 6.41 21.99
CA SER A 43 -11.72 5.39 23.01
C SER A 43 -10.57 4.49 22.57
N LEU A 44 -9.53 4.38 23.41
CA LEU A 44 -8.40 3.49 23.16
C LEU A 44 -8.68 2.09 23.76
N SER A 45 -9.54 1.33 23.10
CA SER A 45 -9.87 -0.05 23.53
C SER A 45 -9.69 -1.01 22.37
N ASN A 46 -8.95 -2.12 22.57
CA ASN A 46 -8.62 -3.14 21.57
C ASN A 46 -7.66 -2.64 20.48
N PHE A 47 -6.37 -2.58 20.81
CA PHE A 47 -5.33 -2.26 19.83
C PHE A 47 -5.29 -3.28 18.69
N PRO A 48 -5.00 -2.84 17.46
CA PRO A 48 -4.78 -3.77 16.36
C PRO A 48 -3.58 -4.65 16.68
N LEU A 49 -3.75 -5.96 16.52
CA LEU A 49 -2.65 -6.91 16.58
C LEU A 49 -1.95 -6.91 15.23
N SER A 50 -0.64 -6.68 15.23
CA SER A 50 0.14 -6.89 14.02
C SER A 50 0.27 -8.38 13.72
N THR A 51 0.10 -8.73 12.45
CA THR A 51 0.31 -10.08 11.93
C THR A 51 1.67 -10.27 11.27
N ASP A 52 2.45 -9.19 11.15
CA ASP A 52 3.73 -9.21 10.46
C ASP A 52 4.89 -9.14 11.46
N THR A 53 5.94 -9.88 11.17
CA THR A 53 7.19 -9.85 11.93
C THR A 53 8.13 -8.81 11.33
N VAL A 54 8.74 -7.99 12.18
CA VAL A 54 9.71 -6.97 11.80
C VAL A 54 11.10 -7.39 12.25
N LYS A 55 12.07 -7.42 11.34
CA LYS A 55 13.45 -7.84 11.61
C LYS A 55 14.45 -6.83 11.05
N GLY A 56 15.39 -6.39 11.87
CA GLY A 56 16.53 -5.57 11.40
C GLY A 56 17.47 -6.40 10.52
N GLN A 57 17.75 -5.92 9.32
CA GLN A 57 18.73 -6.55 8.41
C GLN A 57 20.14 -6.00 8.65
N THR A 58 20.24 -4.75 9.09
CA THR A 58 21.49 -4.06 9.45
C THR A 58 21.40 -3.52 10.88
N GLU A 59 22.40 -2.76 11.33
CA GLU A 59 22.17 -1.81 12.42
C GLU A 59 21.09 -0.81 11.98
N VAL A 60 20.07 -0.63 12.82
CA VAL A 60 18.88 0.19 12.51
C VAL A 60 18.62 1.15 13.66
N GLU A 61 18.34 2.40 13.31
CA GLU A 61 17.76 3.38 14.22
C GLU A 61 16.30 3.61 13.83
N VAL A 62 15.42 3.49 14.82
CA VAL A 62 13.99 3.72 14.65
C VAL A 62 13.47 4.67 15.72
N PHE A 63 12.62 5.59 15.31
CA PHE A 63 11.81 6.39 16.21
C PHE A 63 10.47 5.71 16.47
N VAL A 64 10.11 5.57 17.74
CA VAL A 64 8.87 4.89 18.14
C VAL A 64 7.82 5.90 18.54
N LEU A 65 6.68 5.86 17.87
CA LEU A 65 5.49 6.59 18.30
C LEU A 65 4.50 5.61 18.95
N ARG A 66 4.35 5.76 20.28
CA ARG A 66 3.41 4.98 21.09
C ARG A 66 1.98 5.38 20.76
N SER A 67 1.05 4.44 20.91
CA SER A 67 -0.38 4.63 20.60
C SER A 67 -0.98 5.85 21.30
N GLN A 68 -0.63 6.10 22.56
CA GLN A 68 -1.15 7.24 23.32
C GLN A 68 -0.65 8.58 22.79
N GLN A 69 0.63 8.66 22.40
CA GLN A 69 1.19 9.86 21.79
C GLN A 69 0.58 10.10 20.40
N LEU A 70 0.43 9.02 19.64
CA LEU A 70 -0.21 9.06 18.33
C LEU A 70 -1.67 9.55 18.44
N LYS A 71 -2.43 9.08 19.44
CA LYS A 71 -3.79 9.57 19.73
C LYS A 71 -3.79 11.09 19.90
N THR A 72 -2.92 11.62 20.75
CA THR A 72 -2.87 13.06 21.01
C THR A 72 -2.62 13.86 19.73
N VAL A 73 -1.69 13.41 18.90
CA VAL A 73 -1.37 14.07 17.62
C VAL A 73 -2.55 13.97 16.64
N VAL A 74 -3.10 12.77 16.45
CA VAL A 74 -4.20 12.55 15.51
C VAL A 74 -5.46 13.28 15.94
N CYS A 75 -5.84 13.24 17.22
CA CYS A 75 -7.00 13.98 17.72
C CYS A 75 -6.83 15.50 17.58
N LYS A 76 -5.63 16.03 17.86
CA LYS A 76 -5.37 17.48 17.76
C LYS A 76 -5.40 17.96 16.31
N PHE A 77 -4.91 17.15 15.37
CA PHE A 77 -4.74 17.53 13.97
C PHE A 77 -5.64 16.73 13.01
N TRP A 78 -6.76 16.19 13.50
CA TRP A 78 -7.61 15.23 12.77
C TRP A 78 -8.03 15.73 11.39
N TRP A 79 -8.30 17.04 11.27
CA TRP A 79 -8.66 17.71 10.01
C TRP A 79 -7.63 17.55 8.89
N LEU A 80 -6.33 17.46 9.21
CA LEU A 80 -5.27 17.25 8.22
C LEU A 80 -5.38 15.84 7.62
N PHE A 81 -5.66 14.86 8.47
CA PHE A 81 -5.73 13.46 8.08
C PHE A 81 -7.03 13.13 7.35
N THR A 82 -8.16 13.75 7.70
CA THR A 82 -9.43 13.58 6.96
C THR A 82 -9.37 14.15 5.54
N LYS A 83 -8.62 15.24 5.32
CA LYS A 83 -8.38 15.79 3.98
C LYS A 83 -7.48 14.87 3.15
N GLU A 84 -6.42 14.33 3.75
CA GLU A 84 -5.52 13.40 3.05
C GLU A 84 -6.24 12.08 2.73
N LEU A 85 -7.08 11.55 3.63
CA LEU A 85 -7.89 10.36 3.34
C LEU A 85 -8.84 10.59 2.15
N ARG A 86 -9.40 11.79 2.01
CA ARG A 86 -10.25 12.18 0.87
C ARG A 86 -9.44 12.30 -0.43
N ARG A 87 -8.18 12.74 -0.35
CA ARG A 87 -7.23 12.73 -1.45
C ARG A 87 -6.81 11.30 -1.83
N HIS A 88 -6.40 10.48 -0.86
CA HIS A 88 -5.98 9.08 -1.07
C HIS A 88 -7.12 8.15 -1.48
N SER A 89 -8.36 8.37 -1.06
CA SER A 89 -9.52 7.63 -1.59
C SER A 89 -9.85 8.04 -3.03
N SER A 90 -9.58 9.28 -3.45
CA SER A 90 -9.57 9.66 -4.87
C SER A 90 -8.35 9.12 -5.63
N VAL A 91 -7.27 8.80 -4.91
CA VAL A 91 -6.00 8.20 -5.39
C VAL A 91 -5.90 6.73 -4.94
N ASN A 92 -7.02 6.00 -4.87
CA ASN A 92 -7.02 4.53 -4.87
C ASN A 92 -6.66 3.99 -6.27
N THR A 93 -5.71 4.65 -6.95
CA THR A 93 -5.18 4.26 -8.25
C THR A 93 -4.31 3.01 -8.14
N SER A 94 -3.80 2.64 -6.95
CA SER A 94 -3.08 1.37 -6.76
C SER A 94 -4.01 0.15 -6.89
N PHE A 95 -5.27 0.24 -6.46
CA PHE A 95 -6.29 -0.79 -6.72
C PHE A 95 -6.79 -0.74 -8.16
N SER A 96 -6.73 0.43 -8.80
CA SER A 96 -7.16 0.63 -10.18
C SER A 96 -6.17 0.03 -11.17
N VAL A 97 -4.85 0.24 -11.02
CA VAL A 97 -3.83 -0.21 -11.98
C VAL A 97 -3.86 -1.73 -12.20
N GLU A 98 -4.04 -2.54 -11.14
CA GLU A 98 -4.22 -3.99 -11.28
C GLU A 98 -5.52 -4.38 -12.01
N GLN A 99 -6.62 -3.65 -11.78
CA GLN A 99 -7.90 -3.89 -12.44
C GLN A 99 -7.90 -3.52 -13.94
N TRP A 100 -7.01 -2.63 -14.38
CA TRP A 100 -6.89 -2.25 -15.80
C TRP A 100 -6.02 -3.21 -16.61
N LYS A 101 -5.15 -4.02 -15.99
CA LYS A 101 -4.28 -4.98 -16.70
C LYS A 101 -5.05 -5.95 -17.62
N PRO A 102 -6.18 -6.57 -17.20
CA PRO A 102 -6.95 -7.45 -18.07
C PRO A 102 -7.59 -6.70 -19.25
N ARG A 103 -8.05 -5.46 -19.01
CA ARG A 103 -8.68 -4.62 -20.04
C ARG A 103 -7.67 -4.15 -21.08
N ALA A 104 -6.47 -3.74 -20.65
CA ALA A 104 -5.37 -3.38 -21.52
C ALA A 104 -4.89 -4.58 -22.36
N ALA A 105 -4.74 -5.76 -21.73
CA ALA A 105 -4.38 -6.99 -22.43
C ALA A 105 -5.43 -7.37 -23.50
N TYR A 106 -6.72 -7.29 -23.17
CA TYR A 106 -7.80 -7.57 -24.11
C TYR A 106 -7.82 -6.58 -25.29
N ALA A 107 -7.64 -5.28 -25.03
CA ALA A 107 -7.58 -4.26 -26.07
C ALA A 107 -6.42 -4.50 -27.06
N LEU A 108 -5.24 -4.83 -26.54
CA LEU A 108 -4.06 -5.15 -27.35
C LEU A 108 -4.27 -6.43 -28.18
N GLN A 109 -4.84 -7.48 -27.58
CA GLN A 109 -5.18 -8.72 -28.28
C GLN A 109 -6.22 -8.50 -29.39
N ALA A 110 -7.25 -7.70 -29.13
CA ALA A 110 -8.27 -7.36 -30.11
C ALA A 110 -7.69 -6.58 -31.30
N ALA A 111 -6.81 -5.61 -31.03
CA ALA A 111 -6.09 -4.86 -32.06
C ALA A 111 -5.21 -5.78 -32.92
N TRP A 112 -4.46 -6.70 -32.30
CA TRP A 112 -3.62 -7.67 -33.00
C TRP A 112 -4.44 -8.63 -33.89
N ARG A 113 -5.57 -9.15 -33.38
CA ARG A 113 -6.47 -10.02 -34.17
C ARG A 113 -7.05 -9.28 -35.39
N ARG A 114 -7.40 -7.99 -35.25
CA ARG A 114 -7.85 -7.16 -36.38
C ARG A 114 -6.73 -6.96 -37.40
N HIS A 115 -5.51 -6.65 -36.95
CA HIS A 115 -4.35 -6.52 -37.82
C HIS A 115 -4.05 -7.81 -38.60
N LYS A 116 -4.07 -8.96 -37.92
CA LYS A 116 -3.85 -10.27 -38.55
C LYS A 116 -4.93 -10.61 -39.59
N LYS A 117 -6.20 -10.32 -39.31
CA LYS A 117 -7.30 -10.50 -40.28
C LYS A 117 -7.12 -9.62 -41.53
N LYS A 118 -6.75 -8.34 -41.36
CA LYS A 118 -6.45 -7.44 -42.49
C LYS A 118 -5.29 -7.96 -43.32
N THR A 119 -4.20 -8.40 -42.67
CA THR A 119 -3.02 -8.94 -43.36
C THR A 119 -3.33 -10.23 -44.13
N LEU A 120 -4.16 -11.11 -43.57
CA LEU A 120 -4.63 -12.34 -44.24
C LEU A 120 -5.57 -12.06 -45.42
N MET A 121 -6.44 -11.05 -45.32
CA MET A 121 -7.29 -10.63 -46.44
C MET A 121 -6.48 -9.97 -47.57
N VAL A 122 -5.45 -9.20 -47.24
CA VAL A 122 -4.53 -8.61 -48.23
C VAL A 122 -3.70 -9.70 -48.91
N ARG A 123 -3.28 -10.76 -48.19
CA ARG A 123 -2.57 -11.91 -48.77
C ARG A 123 -3.43 -12.83 -49.63
N ARG A 124 -4.76 -12.87 -49.43
CA ARG A 124 -5.70 -13.66 -50.27
C ARG A 124 -6.17 -12.93 -51.53
N ARG A 125 -5.80 -11.66 -51.72
CA ARG A 125 -6.12 -10.83 -52.89
C ARG A 125 -4.91 -10.59 -53.81
N ARG A 126 -3.81 -11.32 -53.60
CA ARG A 126 -2.69 -11.42 -54.54
C ARG A 126 -2.69 -12.79 -55.17
#